data_AF-A0A933IX73-F1
#
_entry.id   AF-A0A933IX73-F1
#
_cell.length_a   1.000
_cell.length_b   1.000
_cell.length_c   1.000
_cell.angle_alpha   90.00
_cell.angle_beta   90.00
_cell.angle_gamma   90.00
#
_symmetry.space_group_name_H-M   'P 1'
#
loop_
_entity.id
_entity.type
_entity.pdbx_description
1 polymer ?
#
loop_
_entity_poly.entity_id
_entity_poly.type
_entity_poly.pdbx_seq_one_letter_code
_entity_poly.pdbx_strand_id
1 'polypeptide(L)'
;MNKPIKNTAGFTLLEIIVSISLFTIIIILVSNVFLVTQNAYNKNSNIAELTQNARVSLDRISRELRQSSNIITALPATDNDPSNPLANQISLQDGHDVSQITYLRYYLDGTNLMREHKAYYFIQEPSVYVAYNALDQGGAAPMETIIDNRVVGEYFTELNFWGANGLINISLNLTKNQNAFSIKTSIFSRNR
;
A
#
# COMPACT_ATOMS: atom_id res chain seq x y z
N MET A 1 -75.10 -32.04 33.03
CA MET A 1 -74.30 -32.26 31.80
C MET A 1 -72.85 -31.92 32.13
N ASN A 2 -72.03 -32.90 32.53
CA ASN A 2 -70.65 -32.67 32.96
C ASN A 2 -69.71 -32.86 31.77
N LYS A 3 -68.98 -31.80 31.41
CA LYS A 3 -67.98 -31.83 30.35
C LYS A 3 -66.70 -32.47 30.93
N PRO A 4 -66.15 -33.55 30.35
CA PRO A 4 -64.92 -34.13 30.86
C PRO A 4 -63.75 -33.16 30.66
N ILE A 5 -62.96 -32.98 31.71
CA ILE A 5 -61.70 -32.22 31.67
C ILE A 5 -60.75 -33.01 30.77
N LYS A 6 -60.30 -32.40 29.67
CA LYS A 6 -59.31 -33.01 28.77
C LYS A 6 -57.98 -33.13 29.52
N ASN A 7 -57.50 -34.35 29.69
CA ASN A 7 -56.18 -34.63 30.22
C ASN A 7 -55.13 -34.24 29.17
N THR A 8 -54.42 -33.13 29.36
CA THR A 8 -53.31 -32.72 28.50
C THR A 8 -52.07 -33.52 28.90
N ALA A 9 -51.58 -34.39 28.03
CA ALA A 9 -50.33 -35.10 28.27
C ALA A 9 -49.17 -34.10 28.39
N GLY A 10 -48.41 -34.18 29.48
CA GLY A 10 -47.18 -33.41 29.69
C GLY A 10 -45.97 -34.10 29.05
N PHE A 11 -44.85 -33.37 28.92
CA PHE A 11 -43.60 -33.92 28.41
C PHE A 11 -42.93 -34.84 29.42
N THR A 12 -42.31 -35.91 28.93
CA THR A 12 -41.46 -36.79 29.73
C THR A 12 -40.09 -36.15 29.96
N LEU A 13 -39.43 -36.51 31.07
CA LEU A 13 -38.06 -36.08 31.35
C LEU A 13 -37.08 -36.49 30.22
N LEU A 14 -37.31 -37.66 29.64
CA LEU A 14 -36.51 -38.19 28.54
C LEU A 14 -36.65 -37.33 27.27
N GLU A 15 -37.86 -36.90 26.92
CA GLU A 15 -38.08 -35.97 25.80
C GLU A 15 -37.33 -34.65 26.02
N ILE A 16 -37.36 -34.09 27.23
CA ILE A 16 -36.64 -32.84 27.54
C ILE A 16 -35.13 -33.02 27.33
N ILE A 17 -34.55 -34.11 27.84
CA ILE A 17 -33.11 -34.40 27.71
C ILE A 17 -32.72 -34.56 26.23
N VAL A 18 -33.51 -35.31 25.46
CA VAL A 18 -33.26 -35.52 24.02
C VAL A 18 -33.40 -34.20 23.27
N SER A 19 -34.44 -33.40 23.53
CA SER A 19 -34.64 -32.10 22.88
C SER A 19 -33.50 -31.12 23.17
N ILE A 20 -33.03 -31.02 24.43
CA ILE A 20 -31.90 -30.16 24.80
C ILE A 20 -30.61 -30.64 24.12
N SER A 21 -30.39 -31.95 24.05
CA SER A 21 -29.22 -32.53 23.40
C SER A 21 -29.19 -32.18 21.90
N LEU A 22 -30.32 -32.36 21.20
CA LEU A 22 -30.45 -31.99 19.80
C LEU A 22 -30.28 -30.48 19.57
N PHE A 23 -30.89 -29.66 20.43
CA PHE A 23 -30.76 -28.21 20.36
C PHE A 23 -29.31 -27.75 20.54
N THR A 24 -28.58 -28.35 21.47
CA THR A 24 -27.16 -28.04 21.72
C THR A 24 -26.30 -28.38 20.51
N ILE A 25 -26.55 -29.53 19.85
CA ILE A 25 -25.86 -29.91 18.62
C ILE A 25 -26.09 -28.86 17.53
N ILE A 26 -27.34 -28.40 17.36
CA ILE A 26 -27.67 -27.37 16.37
C ILE A 26 -26.94 -26.06 16.67
N ILE A 27 -26.91 -25.61 17.94
CA ILE A 27 -26.17 -24.39 18.33
C ILE A 27 -24.70 -24.51 17.99
N ILE A 28 -24.07 -25.65 18.26
CA ILE A 28 -22.65 -25.87 17.96
C ILE A 28 -22.41 -25.80 16.45
N LEU A 29 -23.28 -26.42 15.64
CA LEU A 29 -23.18 -26.37 14.17
C LEU A 29 -23.29 -24.93 13.64
N VAL A 30 -24.31 -24.19 14.09
CA VAL A 30 -24.53 -22.79 13.67
C VAL A 30 -23.36 -21.90 14.10
N SER A 31 -22.84 -22.12 15.32
CA SER A 31 -21.71 -21.35 15.85
C SER A 31 -20.43 -21.59 15.06
N ASN A 32 -20.16 -22.82 14.64
CA ASN A 32 -19.01 -23.13 13.77
C ASN A 32 -19.12 -22.44 12.41
N VAL A 33 -20.30 -22.48 11.77
CA VAL A 33 -20.53 -21.78 10.49
C VAL A 33 -20.33 -20.27 10.66
N PHE A 34 -20.83 -19.70 11.76
CA PHE A 34 -20.67 -18.29 12.07
C PHE A 34 -19.19 -17.91 12.23
N LEU A 35 -18.41 -18.68 12.99
CA LEU A 35 -16.98 -18.43 13.20
C LEU A 35 -16.19 -18.50 11.89
N VAL A 36 -16.46 -19.51 11.06
CA VAL A 36 -15.82 -19.64 9.73
C VAL A 36 -16.14 -18.43 8.86
N THR A 37 -17.41 -17.99 8.85
CA THR A 37 -17.86 -16.83 8.07
C THR A 37 -17.19 -15.55 8.55
N GLN A 38 -17.11 -15.33 9.86
CA GLN A 38 -16.47 -14.16 10.44
C GLN A 38 -14.97 -14.09 10.11
N ASN A 39 -14.27 -15.23 10.19
CA ASN A 39 -12.86 -15.31 9.83
C ASN A 39 -12.63 -15.03 8.34
N ALA A 40 -13.48 -15.59 7.48
CA ALA A 40 -13.43 -15.33 6.05
C ALA A 40 -13.68 -13.84 5.74
N TYR A 41 -14.66 -13.22 6.41
CA TYR A 41 -14.95 -11.79 6.28
C TYR A 41 -13.74 -10.92 6.66
N ASN A 42 -13.14 -11.17 7.83
CA ASN A 42 -11.99 -10.42 8.31
C ASN A 42 -10.79 -10.56 7.36
N LYS A 43 -10.53 -11.78 6.87
CA LYS A 43 -9.48 -12.04 5.87
C LYS A 43 -9.73 -11.27 4.58
N ASN A 44 -10.94 -11.33 4.04
CA ASN A 44 -11.29 -10.64 2.80
C ASN A 44 -11.21 -9.12 2.96
N SER A 45 -11.64 -8.58 4.10
CA SER A 45 -11.51 -7.16 4.43
C SER A 45 -10.04 -6.71 4.45
N ASN A 46 -9.15 -7.46 5.11
CA ASN A 46 -7.71 -7.15 5.12
C ASN A 46 -7.11 -7.17 3.70
N ILE A 47 -7.42 -8.20 2.89
CA ILE A 47 -6.91 -8.29 1.51
C ILE A 47 -7.43 -7.15 0.64
N ALA A 48 -8.71 -6.77 0.79
CA ALA A 48 -9.30 -5.65 0.06
C ALA A 48 -8.59 -4.33 0.38
N GLU A 49 -8.27 -4.09 1.65
CA GLU A 49 -7.55 -2.89 2.08
C GLU A 49 -6.10 -2.86 1.59
N LEU A 50 -5.38 -3.98 1.64
CA LEU A 50 -4.04 -4.11 1.05
C LEU A 50 -4.06 -3.82 -0.45
N THR A 51 -5.02 -4.40 -1.17
CA THR A 51 -5.17 -4.21 -2.62
C THR A 51 -5.49 -2.75 -2.95
N GLN A 52 -6.36 -2.10 -2.17
CA GLN A 52 -6.71 -0.70 -2.38
C GLN A 52 -5.51 0.23 -2.12
N ASN A 53 -4.75 -0.01 -1.04
CA ASN A 53 -3.53 0.75 -0.74
C ASN A 53 -2.50 0.61 -1.87
N ALA A 54 -2.26 -0.62 -2.33
CA ALA A 54 -1.37 -0.90 -3.45
C ALA A 54 -1.81 -0.17 -4.73
N ARG A 55 -3.11 -0.25 -5.08
CA ARG A 55 -3.66 0.38 -6.28
C ARG A 55 -3.53 1.90 -6.25
N VAL A 56 -3.99 2.55 -5.17
CA VAL A 56 -3.93 4.02 -5.05
C VAL A 56 -2.49 4.52 -5.10
N SER A 57 -1.57 3.82 -4.44
CA SER A 57 -0.15 4.16 -4.42
C SER A 57 0.49 3.97 -5.79
N LEU A 58 0.22 2.86 -6.46
CA LEU A 58 0.72 2.60 -7.81
C LEU A 58 0.19 3.57 -8.84
N ASP A 59 -1.10 3.88 -8.81
CA ASP A 59 -1.71 4.85 -9.73
C ASP A 59 -1.04 6.21 -9.59
N ARG A 60 -0.73 6.61 -8.35
CA ARG A 60 -0.01 7.85 -8.05
C ARG A 60 1.43 7.82 -8.58
N ILE A 61 2.23 6.82 -8.17
CA ILE A 61 3.63 6.69 -8.59
C ILE A 61 3.72 6.61 -10.11
N SER A 62 2.88 5.79 -10.74
CA SER A 62 2.86 5.62 -12.21
C SER A 62 2.49 6.91 -12.94
N ARG A 63 1.54 7.70 -12.40
CA ARG A 63 1.18 8.99 -12.97
C ARG A 63 2.35 9.97 -12.90
N GLU A 64 3.00 10.07 -11.75
CA GLU A 64 4.12 10.98 -11.55
C GLU A 64 5.36 10.57 -12.37
N LEU A 65 5.64 9.27 -12.49
CA LEU A 65 6.72 8.76 -13.35
C LEU A 65 6.47 9.06 -14.84
N ARG A 66 5.21 8.98 -15.30
CA ARG A 66 4.85 9.34 -16.68
C ARG A 66 4.97 10.84 -16.97
N GLN A 67 4.69 11.69 -15.97
CA GLN A 67 4.74 13.14 -16.12
C GLN A 67 6.15 13.70 -15.91
N SER A 68 6.99 12.98 -15.15
CA SER A 68 8.36 13.36 -14.87
C SER A 68 9.17 13.64 -16.13
N SER A 69 9.97 14.71 -16.09
CA SER A 69 10.95 14.97 -17.14
C SER A 69 12.23 14.18 -16.96
N ASN A 70 12.57 13.76 -15.73
CA ASN A 70 13.83 13.10 -15.44
C ASN A 70 13.73 12.24 -14.17
N ILE A 71 14.31 11.04 -14.20
CA ILE A 71 14.47 10.18 -13.03
C ILE A 71 15.89 10.40 -12.50
N ILE A 72 16.00 10.79 -11.23
CA ILE A 72 17.28 11.09 -10.59
C ILE A 72 17.93 9.82 -10.05
N THR A 73 17.11 8.91 -9.51
CA THR A 73 17.61 7.67 -8.94
C THR A 73 18.20 6.78 -10.03
N ALA A 74 19.46 6.38 -9.86
CA ALA A 74 20.06 5.34 -10.69
C ALA A 74 19.37 4.01 -10.40
N LEU A 75 18.82 3.39 -11.45
CA LEU A 75 18.12 2.11 -11.35
C LEU A 75 19.01 1.00 -11.92
N PRO A 76 19.10 -0.16 -11.26
CA PRO A 76 19.71 -1.34 -11.87
C PRO A 76 18.88 -1.78 -13.09
N ALA A 77 19.52 -2.34 -14.12
CA ALA A 77 18.80 -2.77 -15.32
C ALA A 77 17.94 -4.03 -15.08
N THR A 78 18.36 -4.89 -14.15
CA THR A 78 17.75 -6.19 -13.84
C THR A 78 17.53 -6.35 -12.34
N ASP A 79 16.72 -7.34 -11.96
CA ASP A 79 16.36 -7.63 -10.56
C ASP A 79 17.23 -8.70 -9.89
N ASN A 80 18.26 -9.20 -10.59
CA ASN A 80 19.08 -10.32 -10.14
C ASN A 80 20.58 -10.01 -10.13
N ASP A 81 20.97 -8.73 -10.07
CA ASP A 81 22.37 -8.31 -9.99
C ASP A 81 22.78 -8.08 -8.52
N PRO A 82 23.59 -8.96 -7.90
CA PRO A 82 24.01 -8.80 -6.52
C PRO A 82 24.95 -7.60 -6.31
N SER A 83 25.60 -7.12 -7.37
CA SER A 83 26.51 -5.97 -7.31
C SER A 83 25.78 -4.63 -7.45
N ASN A 84 24.53 -4.66 -7.93
CA ASN A 84 23.68 -3.49 -8.13
C ASN A 84 22.26 -3.79 -7.62
N PRO A 85 22.04 -3.75 -6.29
CA PRO A 85 20.76 -4.13 -5.69
C PRO A 85 19.63 -3.20 -6.12
N LEU A 86 18.40 -3.72 -6.04
CA LEU A 86 17.17 -2.97 -6.32
C LEU A 86 17.11 -1.67 -5.52
N ALA A 87 16.68 -0.59 -6.18
CA ALA A 87 16.49 0.68 -5.51
C ALA A 87 15.22 0.61 -4.64
N ASN A 88 15.35 0.85 -3.34
CA ASN A 88 14.22 0.84 -2.39
C ASN A 88 13.47 2.19 -2.29
N GLN A 89 13.87 3.14 -3.13
CA GLN A 89 13.32 4.47 -3.23
C GLN A 89 13.48 4.98 -4.65
N ILE A 90 12.68 5.95 -5.05
CA ILE A 90 12.82 6.62 -6.34
C ILE A 90 12.63 8.12 -6.19
N SER A 91 13.55 8.89 -6.77
CA SER A 91 13.51 10.35 -6.87
C SER A 91 13.38 10.75 -8.33
N LEU A 92 12.50 11.70 -8.61
CA LEU A 92 12.18 12.17 -9.95
C LEU A 92 11.89 13.67 -9.94
N GLN A 93 12.09 14.31 -11.08
CA GLN A 93 11.66 15.70 -11.29
C GLN A 93 10.14 15.76 -11.41
N ASP A 94 9.50 16.67 -10.66
CA ASP A 94 8.06 16.88 -10.78
C ASP A 94 7.72 17.45 -12.16
N GLY A 95 6.70 16.86 -12.78
CA GLY A 95 6.17 17.28 -14.08
C GLY A 95 4.85 18.06 -13.99
N HIS A 96 4.32 18.32 -12.79
CA HIS A 96 3.04 19.01 -12.62
C HIS A 96 3.16 20.53 -12.75
N ASP A 97 4.15 21.12 -12.09
CA ASP A 97 4.42 22.55 -12.14
C ASP A 97 5.69 22.79 -12.95
N VAL A 98 5.55 23.42 -14.12
CA VAL A 98 6.67 23.76 -15.00
C VAL A 98 7.22 25.16 -14.72
N SER A 99 6.60 25.92 -13.81
CA SER A 99 7.06 27.26 -13.45
C SER A 99 8.30 27.22 -12.55
N GLN A 100 8.46 26.16 -11.75
CA GLN A 100 9.60 25.95 -10.87
C GLN A 100 10.06 24.49 -10.92
N ILE A 101 11.37 24.28 -10.85
CA ILE A 101 11.94 22.93 -10.79
C ILE A 101 11.81 22.38 -9.37
N THR A 102 11.02 21.33 -9.21
CA THR A 102 10.84 20.62 -7.95
C THR A 102 10.97 19.11 -8.16
N TYR A 103 11.06 18.37 -7.07
CA TYR A 103 11.40 16.96 -7.07
C TYR A 103 10.51 16.18 -6.11
N LEU A 104 10.17 14.96 -6.52
CA LEU A 104 9.38 14.02 -5.74
C LEU A 104 10.23 12.81 -5.39
N ARG A 105 10.13 12.35 -4.15
CA ARG A 105 10.79 11.14 -3.66
C ARG A 105 9.77 10.21 -3.00
N TYR A 106 9.80 8.96 -3.40
CA TYR A 106 9.08 7.86 -2.76
C TYR A 106 10.04 6.96 -2.02
N TYR A 107 9.75 6.67 -0.76
CA TYR A 107 10.53 5.77 0.10
C TYR A 107 9.63 5.18 1.18
N LEU A 108 10.10 4.13 1.85
CA LEU A 108 9.41 3.56 3.00
C LEU A 108 9.98 4.14 4.31
N ASP A 109 9.09 4.54 5.22
CA ASP A 109 9.39 4.80 6.62
C ASP A 109 8.61 3.80 7.48
N GLY A 110 9.30 2.78 8.00
CA GLY A 110 8.65 1.60 8.57
C GLY A 110 7.76 0.92 7.53
N THR A 111 6.45 0.87 7.79
CA THR A 111 5.46 0.32 6.85
C THR A 111 4.71 1.36 6.03
N ASN A 112 5.10 2.63 6.16
CA ASN A 112 4.43 3.74 5.50
C ASN A 112 5.17 4.09 4.22
N LEU A 113 4.43 4.14 3.11
CA LEU A 113 4.92 4.73 1.88
C LEU A 113 4.88 6.25 2.02
N MET A 114 6.05 6.86 2.02
CA MET A 114 6.23 8.30 2.11
C MET A 114 6.31 8.91 0.70
N ARG A 115 5.71 10.09 0.55
CA ARG A 115 5.89 10.99 -0.59
C ARG A 115 6.47 12.30 -0.08
N GLU A 116 7.72 12.55 -0.43
CA GLU A 116 8.43 13.80 -0.16
C GLU A 116 8.42 14.66 -1.43
N HIS A 117 8.05 15.92 -1.27
CA HIS A 117 8.16 16.96 -2.29
C HIS A 117 9.19 17.98 -1.82
N LYS A 118 10.21 18.23 -2.64
CA LYS A 118 11.32 19.09 -2.28
C LYS A 118 11.81 19.93 -3.44
N ALA A 119 12.60 20.94 -3.11
CA ALA A 119 13.29 21.79 -4.06
C ALA A 119 14.73 22.02 -3.61
N TYR A 120 15.54 22.53 -4.54
CA TYR A 120 16.93 22.88 -4.30
C TYR A 120 17.12 24.36 -4.61
N TYR A 121 17.90 25.07 -3.80
CA TYR A 121 18.16 26.50 -3.97
C TYR A 121 19.59 26.85 -3.56
N PHE A 122 20.09 28.00 -4.03
CA PHE A 122 21.35 28.56 -3.52
C PHE A 122 21.06 29.58 -2.42
N ILE A 123 21.90 29.62 -1.38
CA ILE A 123 21.74 30.53 -0.22
C ILE A 123 21.62 32.00 -0.66
N GLN A 124 22.30 32.36 -1.75
CA GLN A 124 22.32 33.70 -2.31
C GLN A 124 20.99 34.09 -2.99
N GLU A 125 20.21 33.10 -3.45
CA GLU A 125 18.93 33.27 -4.13
C GLU A 125 17.88 32.25 -3.61
N PRO A 126 17.42 32.37 -2.34
CA PRO A 126 16.61 31.33 -1.70
C PRO A 126 15.19 31.18 -2.29
N SER A 127 14.73 32.15 -3.07
CA SER A 127 13.44 32.11 -3.77
C SER A 127 13.50 31.48 -5.15
N VAL A 128 14.69 31.10 -5.63
CA VAL A 128 14.90 30.54 -6.97
C VAL A 128 15.30 29.08 -6.84
N TYR A 129 14.41 28.20 -7.32
CA TYR A 129 14.71 26.77 -7.34
C TYR A 129 15.56 26.40 -8.55
N VAL A 130 16.54 25.53 -8.31
CA VAL A 130 17.54 25.09 -9.27
C VAL A 130 17.58 23.56 -9.36
N ALA A 131 18.31 23.05 -10.33
CA ALA A 131 18.47 21.61 -10.48
C ALA A 131 19.24 20.99 -9.30
N TYR A 132 18.93 19.75 -8.93
CA TYR A 132 19.56 19.03 -7.80
C TYR A 132 21.09 18.91 -7.92
N ASN A 133 21.61 18.94 -9.15
CA ASN A 133 23.02 18.83 -9.49
C ASN A 133 23.61 20.15 -10.03
N ALA A 134 22.90 21.27 -9.86
CA ALA A 134 23.43 22.59 -10.22
C ALA A 134 24.67 22.92 -9.37
N LEU A 135 25.54 23.77 -9.89
CA LEU A 135 26.67 24.32 -9.16
C LEU A 135 26.61 25.84 -9.24
N ASP A 136 26.87 26.53 -8.14
CA ASP A 136 26.98 27.99 -8.15
C ASP A 136 28.30 28.46 -8.80
N GLN A 137 28.53 29.77 -8.87
CA GLN A 137 29.76 30.34 -9.45
C GLN A 137 31.04 29.88 -8.71
N GLY A 138 30.92 29.41 -7.46
CA GLY A 138 32.01 28.88 -6.65
C GLY A 138 32.12 27.35 -6.70
N GLY A 139 31.27 26.66 -7.45
CA GLY A 139 31.23 25.20 -7.52
C GLY A 139 30.53 24.52 -6.33
N ALA A 140 29.80 25.26 -5.50
CA ALA A 140 29.02 24.68 -4.40
C ALA A 140 27.69 24.10 -4.89
N ALA A 141 27.29 22.97 -4.31
CA ALA A 141 25.99 22.36 -4.55
C ALA A 141 24.84 23.12 -3.85
N PRO A 142 23.61 23.06 -4.38
CA PRO A 142 22.48 23.74 -3.77
C PRO A 142 22.05 23.08 -2.45
N MET A 143 21.40 23.87 -1.59
CA MET A 143 20.74 23.37 -0.39
C MET A 143 19.37 22.79 -0.73
N GLU A 144 18.94 21.77 0.01
CA GLU A 144 17.59 21.22 -0.12
C GLU A 144 16.61 21.89 0.84
N THR A 145 15.34 21.96 0.42
CA THR A 145 14.20 22.30 1.29
C THR A 145 13.05 21.34 1.03
N ILE A 146 12.40 20.89 2.11
CA ILE A 146 11.23 20.02 2.06
C ILE A 146 9.99 20.90 2.02
N ILE A 147 9.24 20.80 0.93
CA ILE A 147 7.97 21.52 0.71
C ILE A 147 6.82 20.76 1.38
N ASP A 148 6.78 19.44 1.18
CA ASP A 148 5.75 18.55 1.74
C ASP A 148 6.39 17.18 2.02
N ASN A 149 6.00 16.52 3.10
CA ASN A 149 6.37 15.14 3.37
C ASN A 149 5.21 14.45 4.09
N ARG A 150 4.62 13.44 3.44
CA ARG A 150 3.40 12.81 3.94
C ARG A 150 3.30 11.34 3.58
N VAL A 151 2.54 10.61 4.39
CA VAL A 151 2.15 9.23 4.12
C VAL A 151 1.15 9.20 2.96
N VAL A 152 1.39 8.34 1.98
CA VAL A 152 0.52 8.13 0.82
C VAL A 152 0.06 6.68 0.65
N GLY A 153 0.53 5.79 1.51
CA GLY A 153 0.09 4.40 1.58
C GLY A 153 0.61 3.72 2.84
N GLU A 154 -0.08 2.68 3.29
CA GLU A 154 0.24 1.94 4.51
C GLU A 154 0.45 0.45 4.23
N TYR A 155 1.01 -0.26 5.22
CA TYR A 155 1.26 -1.70 5.20
C TYR A 155 2.34 -2.17 4.21
N PHE A 156 3.15 -1.27 3.66
CA PHE A 156 4.23 -1.62 2.75
C PHE A 156 5.38 -2.26 3.51
N THR A 157 5.81 -3.43 3.07
CA THR A 157 6.98 -4.14 3.60
C THR A 157 8.14 -4.13 2.62
N GLU A 158 7.84 -3.95 1.33
CA GLU A 158 8.82 -3.85 0.28
C GLU A 158 8.36 -2.85 -0.77
N LEU A 159 9.30 -2.06 -1.27
CA LEU A 159 9.15 -1.17 -2.41
C LEU A 159 10.47 -1.24 -3.17
N ASN A 160 10.46 -1.69 -4.40
CA ASN A 160 11.66 -1.90 -5.20
C ASN A 160 11.46 -1.39 -6.62
N PHE A 161 12.51 -0.75 -7.14
CA PHE A 161 12.57 -0.18 -8.48
C PHE A 161 13.79 -0.70 -9.23
N TRP A 162 13.60 -1.03 -10.51
CA TRP A 162 14.69 -1.33 -11.45
C TRP A 162 14.20 -1.12 -12.87
N GLY A 163 15.11 -0.95 -13.80
CA GLY A 163 14.80 -0.85 -15.22
C GLY A 163 15.85 -0.06 -15.97
N ALA A 164 15.69 -0.03 -17.29
CA ALA A 164 16.60 0.62 -18.20
C ALA A 164 15.83 1.18 -19.39
N ASN A 165 16.44 2.12 -20.11
CA ASN A 165 15.91 2.67 -21.36
C ASN A 165 14.48 3.21 -21.24
N GLY A 166 14.19 3.91 -20.14
CA GLY A 166 12.88 4.50 -19.88
C GLY A 166 11.81 3.53 -19.37
N LEU A 167 12.06 2.22 -19.35
CA LEU A 167 11.18 1.26 -18.67
C LEU A 167 11.57 1.19 -17.19
N ILE A 168 10.59 1.38 -16.31
CA ILE A 168 10.75 1.28 -14.86
C ILE A 168 9.81 0.19 -14.37
N ASN A 169 10.38 -0.83 -13.76
CA ASN A 169 9.64 -1.86 -13.05
C ASN A 169 9.52 -1.46 -11.58
N ILE A 170 8.36 -1.77 -11.02
CA ILE A 170 8.01 -1.51 -9.63
C ILE A 170 7.54 -2.82 -9.03
N SER A 171 8.15 -3.24 -7.94
CA SER A 171 7.70 -4.35 -7.10
C SER A 171 7.32 -3.80 -5.73
N LEU A 172 6.19 -4.23 -5.21
CA LEU A 172 5.74 -3.88 -3.87
C LEU A 172 5.07 -5.06 -3.18
N ASN A 173 5.37 -5.19 -1.90
CA ASN A 173 4.79 -6.18 -1.00
C ASN A 173 4.12 -5.45 0.17
N LEU A 174 2.87 -5.78 0.45
CA LEU A 174 2.14 -5.25 1.59
C LEU A 174 1.69 -6.39 2.51
N THR A 175 1.66 -6.16 3.82
CA THR A 175 1.22 -7.16 4.79
C THR A 175 0.35 -6.59 5.90
N LYS A 176 -0.77 -7.27 6.21
CA LYS A 176 -1.66 -6.94 7.33
C LYS A 176 -2.26 -8.21 7.94
N ASN A 177 -2.11 -8.39 9.25
CA ASN A 177 -2.69 -9.50 10.02
C ASN A 177 -2.46 -10.88 9.36
N GLN A 178 -1.20 -11.19 9.01
CA GLN A 178 -0.76 -12.41 8.30
C GLN A 178 -1.19 -12.53 6.83
N ASN A 179 -2.00 -11.61 6.32
CA ASN A 179 -2.32 -11.54 4.89
C ASN A 179 -1.25 -10.73 4.18
N ALA A 180 -0.84 -11.19 3.01
CA ALA A 180 0.12 -10.51 2.15
C ALA A 180 -0.51 -10.23 0.79
N PHE A 181 -0.10 -9.13 0.18
CA PHE A 181 -0.43 -8.77 -1.19
C PHE A 181 0.83 -8.29 -1.89
N SER A 182 1.12 -8.85 -3.06
CA SER A 182 2.31 -8.52 -3.84
C SER A 182 1.90 -8.18 -5.25
N ILE A 183 2.51 -7.15 -5.82
CA ILE A 183 2.31 -6.78 -7.22
C ILE A 183 3.62 -6.30 -7.83
N LYS A 184 3.83 -6.71 -9.08
CA LYS A 184 4.94 -6.29 -9.92
C LYS A 184 4.33 -5.68 -11.18
N THR A 185 4.76 -4.47 -11.51
CA THR A 185 4.27 -3.73 -12.68
C THR A 185 5.42 -3.02 -13.35
N SER A 186 5.19 -2.57 -14.58
CA SER A 186 6.18 -1.85 -15.37
C SER A 186 5.52 -0.64 -16.00
N ILE A 187 6.25 0.47 -16.00
CA ILE A 187 5.81 1.74 -16.55
C ILE A 187 6.91 2.34 -17.41
N PHE A 188 6.54 2.85 -18.58
CA PHE A 188 7.45 3.70 -19.35
C PHE A 188 7.40 5.12 -18.80
N SER A 189 8.55 5.65 -18.39
CA SER A 189 8.70 7.08 -18.15
C SER A 189 8.58 7.85 -19.47
N ARG A 190 8.41 9.16 -19.41
CA ARG A 190 8.37 10.01 -20.59
C ARG A 190 9.61 9.77 -21.47
N ASN A 191 9.39 9.29 -22.71
CA ASN A 191 10.46 9.11 -23.69
C ASN A 191 11.11 10.46 -24.01
N ARG A 192 12.45 10.47 -24.04
CA ARG A 192 13.25 11.42 -24.82
C ARG A 192 14.04 10.63 -25.84
#